data_AF-H5V3K3-F1
#
_entry.id   AF-H5V3K3-F1
#
_cell.length_a   1.000
_cell.length_b   1.000
_cell.length_c   1.000
_cell.angle_alpha   90.00
_cell.angle_beta   90.00
_cell.angle_gamma   90.00
#
_symmetry.space_group_name_H-M   'P 1'
#
loop_
_entity.id
_entity.type
_entity.pdbx_description
1 polymer ?
#
loop_
_entity_poly.entity_id
_entity_poly.type
_entity_poly.pdbx_seq_one_letter_code
_entity_poly.pdbx_strand_id
1 'polypeptide(L)' 'MFKSLLSILFTDILFPVYIFACASLFVWLVPDHWVLLTFIALIIFIIVHPLIFGRFDKYD' A
#
# COMPACT_ATOMS: atom_id res chain seq x y z
N MET A 1 5.23 -0.11 -23.21
CA MET A 1 3.84 0.29 -22.85
C MET A 1 3.26 -0.46 -21.65
N PHE A 2 3.62 -1.73 -21.42
CA PHE A 2 3.22 -2.48 -20.21
C PHE A 2 3.63 -1.83 -18.87
N LYS A 3 4.72 -1.03 -18.86
CA LYS A 3 5.17 -0.23 -17.69
C LYS A 3 4.04 0.68 -17.14
N SER A 4 3.13 1.18 -17.98
CA SER A 4 2.02 2.05 -17.56
C SER A 4 0.86 1.28 -16.93
N LEU A 5 0.46 0.15 -17.52
CA LEU A 5 -0.68 -0.64 -17.01
C LEU A 5 -0.39 -1.26 -15.65
N LEU A 6 0.81 -1.80 -15.44
CA LEU A 6 1.21 -2.36 -14.16
C LEU A 6 1.32 -1.25 -13.11
N SER A 7 1.95 -0.11 -13.44
CA SER A 7 1.99 1.05 -12.55
C SER A 7 0.59 1.54 -12.17
N ILE A 8 -0.35 1.62 -13.11
CA ILE A 8 -1.74 2.01 -12.86
C ILE A 8 -2.45 0.99 -11.97
N LEU A 9 -2.34 -0.31 -12.29
CA LEU A 9 -2.94 -1.37 -11.47
C LEU A 9 -2.42 -1.35 -10.03
N PHE A 10 -1.12 -1.10 -9.84
CA PHE A 10 -0.51 -1.03 -8.53
C PHE A 10 -0.87 0.25 -7.76
N THR A 11 -0.93 1.39 -8.44
CA THR A 11 -1.15 2.70 -7.80
C THR A 11 -2.63 3.01 -7.61
N ASP A 12 -3.48 2.73 -8.60
CA ASP A 12 -4.89 3.12 -8.58
C ASP A 12 -5.80 2.06 -7.99
N ILE A 13 -5.43 0.77 -8.06
CA ILE A 13 -6.27 -0.33 -7.58
C ILE A 13 -5.70 -0.97 -6.31
N LEU A 14 -4.41 -1.34 -6.31
CA LEU A 14 -3.82 -1.98 -5.13
C LEU A 14 -3.75 -1.04 -3.92
N PHE A 15 -3.56 0.26 -4.13
CA PHE A 15 -3.49 1.23 -3.04
C PHE A 15 -4.81 1.35 -2.25
N PRO A 16 -5.97 1.62 -2.88
CA PRO A 16 -7.23 1.64 -2.14
C PRO A 16 -7.57 0.26 -1.57
N VAL A 17 -7.32 -0.84 -2.30
CA VAL A 17 -7.55 -2.20 -1.80
C VAL A 17 -6.74 -2.48 -0.54
N TYR A 18 -5.47 -2.06 -0.51
CA TYR A 18 -4.61 -2.17 0.67
C TYR A 18 -5.15 -1.37 1.85
N ILE A 19 -5.61 -0.13 1.62
CA ILE A 19 -6.21 0.70 2.68
C ILE A 19 -7.45 0.01 3.27
N PHE A 20 -8.36 -0.49 2.43
CA PHE A 20 -9.57 -1.17 2.91
C PHE A 20 -9.26 -2.49 3.62
N ALA A 21 -8.27 -3.25 3.13
CA ALA A 21 -7.80 -4.46 3.79
C ALA A 21 -7.20 -4.14 5.16
N CYS A 22 -6.29 -3.17 5.27
CA CYS A 22 -5.70 -2.77 6.56
C CYS A 22 -6.74 -2.20 7.51
N ALA A 23 -7.63 -1.33 7.05
CA ALA A 23 -8.69 -0.76 7.88
C ALA A 23 -9.61 -1.86 8.44
N SER A 24 -10.08 -2.78 7.59
CA SER A 24 -10.94 -3.89 8.05
C SER A 24 -10.21 -4.83 9.02
N LEU A 25 -8.93 -5.12 8.77
CA LEU A 25 -8.11 -5.97 9.64
C LEU A 25 -7.87 -5.31 11.01
N PHE A 26 -7.57 -4.01 11.04
CA PHE A 26 -7.36 -3.29 12.30
C PHE A 26 -8.66 -3.01 13.05
N VAL A 27 -9.78 -2.79 12.36
CA VAL A 27 -11.11 -2.70 12.99
C VAL A 27 -11.43 -4.02 13.70
N TRP A 28 -11.09 -5.16 13.10
CA TRP A 28 -11.33 -6.47 13.70
C TRP A 28 -10.37 -6.79 14.85
N LEU A 29 -9.09 -6.44 14.71
CA LEU A 29 -8.04 -6.83 15.67
C LEU A 29 -7.91 -5.86 16.85
N VAL A 30 -7.95 -4.54 16.59
CA VAL A 30 -7.71 -3.47 17.58
C VAL A 30 -8.69 -2.30 17.35
N PRO A 31 -9.99 -2.49 17.65
CA PRO A 31 -11.06 -1.55 17.32
C PRO A 31 -10.95 -0.18 18.02
N ASP A 32 -10.17 -0.03 19.09
CA ASP A 32 -9.98 1.27 19.75
C ASP A 32 -8.90 2.13 19.07
N HIS A 33 -7.94 1.50 18.40
CA HIS A 33 -6.76 2.18 17.83
C HIS A 33 -6.63 1.98 16.31
N TRP A 34 -7.66 1.40 15.67
CA TRP A 34 -7.61 1.04 14.26
C TRP A 34 -7.27 2.21 13.35
N VAL A 35 -7.83 3.40 13.60
CA VAL A 35 -7.56 4.60 12.79
C VAL A 35 -6.07 4.95 12.81
N LEU A 36 -5.47 4.94 14.00
CA LEU A 36 -4.07 5.30 14.20
C LEU A 36 -3.13 4.26 13.57
N LEU A 37 -3.45 2.97 13.75
CA LEU A 37 -2.73 1.86 13.10
C LEU A 37 -2.83 1.89 11.57
N THR A 38 -4.00 2.24 11.03
CA THR A 38 -4.22 2.37 9.58
C THR A 38 -3.38 3.52 9.02
N PHE A 39 -3.28 4.64 9.75
CA PHE A 39 -2.42 5.77 9.38
C PHE A 39 -0.93 5.38 9.38
N ILE A 40 -0.46 4.69 10.42
CA ILE A 40 0.93 4.20 10.48
C ILE A 40 1.20 3.23 9.34
N ALA A 41 0.29 2.29 9.06
CA ALA A 41 0.42 1.33 7.98
C ALA A 41 0.47 1.99 6.60
N LEU A 42 -0.26 3.09 6.40
CA LEU A 42 -0.20 3.92 5.19
C LEU A 42 1.17 4.57 5.01
N ILE A 43 1.73 5.17 6.06
CA ILE A 43 3.06 5.79 6.02
C ILE A 43 4.13 4.74 5.69
N ILE A 44 4.07 3.57 6.35
CA ILE A 44 4.98 2.46 6.07
C ILE A 44 4.84 2.00 4.62
N PHE A 45 3.61 1.87 4.11
CA PHE A 45 3.37 1.48 2.72
C PHE A 45 3.99 2.47 1.74
N ILE A 46 3.84 3.77 1.96
CA ILE A 46 4.42 4.81 1.10
C ILE A 46 5.96 4.76 1.09
N ILE A 47 6.61 4.39 2.20
CA ILE A 47 8.07 4.28 2.29
C ILE A 47 8.57 2.95 1.69
N VAL A 48 7.86 1.86 1.95
CA VAL A 48 8.24 0.52 1.49
C VAL A 48 7.95 0.35 0.00
N HIS A 49 6.91 0.99 -0.53
CA HIS A 49 6.55 0.93 -1.93
C HIS A 49 7.71 1.31 -2.86
N PRO A 50 8.37 2.49 -2.77
CA PRO A 50 9.53 2.81 -3.58
C PRO A 50 10.75 1.94 -3.27
N LEU A 51 10.87 1.36 -2.07
CA LEU A 51 11.99 0.44 -1.76
C LEU A 51 11.86 -0.91 -2.48
N ILE A 52 10.63 -1.45 -2.54
CA ILE A 52 10.33 -2.70 -3.25
C ILE A 52 10.32 -2.45 -4.76
N PHE A 53 9.64 -1.38 -5.21
CA PHE A 53 9.43 -1.10 -6.63
C PHE A 53 10.58 -0.35 -7.29
N GLY A 54 11.32 0.50 -6.57
CA GLY A 54 12.56 1.11 -7.04
C GLY A 54 13.69 0.10 -7.25
N ARG A 55 13.62 -1.09 -6.63
CA ARG A 55 14.50 -2.22 -7.00
C ARG A 55 14.17 -2.84 -8.35
N PHE A 56 12.92 -2.72 -8.84
CA PHE A 56 12.56 -3.16 -10.20
C PHE A 56 12.98 -2.14 -11.27
N ASP A 57 13.25 -0.89 -10.89
CA ASP A 57 13.82 0.13 -11.78
C ASP A 57 15.33 -0.07 -12.00
N LYS A 58 15.99 -0.86 -11.14
CA LYS A 58 17.44 -1.15 -11.20
C LYS A 58 17.82 -2.30 -12.16
N TYR A 59 16.83 -2.84 -12.89
CA TYR A 59 17.03 -3.82 -13.96
C TYR A 59 16.93 -3.18 -15.36
N ASP A 60 16.97 -1.85 -15.46
CA ASP A 60 17.39 -1.13 -16.68
C ASP A 60 18.91 -0.93 -16.69
#